data_AF-A0A3M9XQU4-F1
#
_entry.id   AF-A0A3M9XQU4-F1
#
_cell.length_a   1.000
_cell.length_b   1.000
_cell.length_c   1.000
_cell.angle_alpha   90.00
_cell.angle_beta   90.00
_cell.angle_gamma   90.00
#
_symmetry.space_group_name_H-M   'P 1'
#
loop_
_entity.id
_entity.type
_entity.pdbx_description
1 polymer ?
#
loop_
_entity_poly.entity_id
_entity_poly.type
_entity_poly.pdbx_seq_one_letter_code
_entity_poly.pdbx_strand_id
1 'polypeptide(L)'
;MTQQEERRNESVQQAGAAAEVAAEGRRRLEDFTEARTEIWDCLQDANRVLMERMQQEAALTAELASKLTASRSISETTTVLQDWASKHIEMTTEDTRRLFSDAQQMFKAGARLWSNSAQTGSPETAGRFMS
;
A
#
# COMPACT_ATOMS: atom_id res chain seq x y z
N MET A 1 -0.77 6.51 57.80
CA MET A 1 -0.75 7.24 56.52
C MET A 1 -1.91 8.21 56.50
N THR A 2 -1.69 9.44 56.06
CA THR A 2 -2.73 10.47 56.05
C THR A 2 -3.56 10.36 54.78
N GLN A 3 -4.88 10.56 54.86
CA GLN A 3 -5.79 10.50 53.71
C GLN A 3 -5.38 11.44 52.56
N GLN A 4 -4.57 12.45 52.87
CA GLN A 4 -3.98 13.39 51.92
C GLN A 4 -2.87 12.76 51.05
N GLU A 5 -2.11 11.81 51.59
CA GLU A 5 -1.08 11.08 50.84
C GLU A 5 -1.71 10.10 49.85
N GLU A 6 -2.77 9.40 50.25
CA GLU A 6 -3.51 8.49 49.36
C GLU A 6 -4.13 9.24 48.17
N ARG A 7 -4.84 10.36 48.43
CA ARG A 7 -5.40 11.19 47.35
C ARG A 7 -4.34 11.77 46.41
N ARG A 8 -3.18 12.13 46.95
CA ARG A 8 -2.05 12.58 46.13
C ARG A 8 -1.52 11.44 45.27
N ASN A 9 -1.41 10.23 45.81
CA ASN A 9 -0.92 9.07 45.09
C ASN A 9 -1.88 8.64 43.96
N GLU A 10 -3.18 8.67 44.23
CA GLU A 10 -4.24 8.42 43.24
C GLU A 10 -4.21 9.46 42.11
N SER A 11 -4.04 10.75 42.44
CA SER A 11 -3.97 11.82 41.43
C SER A 11 -2.75 11.69 40.50
N VAL A 12 -1.61 11.22 41.03
CA VAL A 12 -0.39 10.98 40.26
C VAL A 12 -0.54 9.75 39.37
N GLN A 13 -1.17 8.69 39.86
CA GLN A 13 -1.51 7.51 39.05
C GLN A 13 -2.49 7.84 37.92
N GLN A 14 -3.51 8.65 38.20
CA GLN A 14 -4.51 9.05 37.21
C GLN A 14 -3.92 9.97 36.14
N ALA A 15 -3.02 10.89 36.51
CA ALA A 15 -2.28 11.72 35.57
C ALA A 15 -1.30 10.89 34.71
N GLY A 16 -0.64 9.89 35.30
CA GLY A 16 0.22 8.94 34.58
C GLY A 16 -0.55 8.13 33.53
N ALA A 17 -1.71 7.57 33.91
CA ALA A 17 -2.57 6.83 32.99
C ALA A 17 -3.11 7.71 31.85
N ALA A 18 -3.49 8.97 32.14
CA ALA A 18 -3.91 9.92 31.12
C ALA A 18 -2.77 10.29 30.14
N ALA A 19 -1.54 10.44 30.65
CA ALA A 19 -0.37 10.71 29.82
C ALA A 19 0.00 9.52 28.91
N GLU A 20 -0.15 8.29 29.41
CA GLU A 20 0.08 7.05 28.66
C GLU A 20 -0.93 6.90 27.51
N VAL A 21 -2.23 7.10 27.79
CA VAL A 21 -3.28 7.09 26.76
C VAL A 21 -3.04 8.17 25.70
N ALA A 22 -2.60 9.36 26.11
CA ALA A 22 -2.29 10.44 25.18
C ALA A 22 -1.04 10.14 24.32
N ALA A 23 -0.02 9.48 24.89
CA ALA A 23 1.17 9.07 24.14
C ALA A 23 0.86 7.96 23.14
N GLU A 24 0.08 6.96 23.54
CA GLU A 24 -0.41 5.88 22.68
C GLU A 24 -1.29 6.43 21.54
N GLY A 25 -2.18 7.38 21.84
CA GLY A 25 -2.99 8.06 20.83
C GLY A 25 -2.17 8.82 19.78
N ARG A 26 -1.09 9.50 20.20
CA ARG A 26 -0.16 10.17 19.28
C ARG A 26 0.57 9.17 18.38
N ARG A 27 1.10 8.09 18.96
CA ARG A 27 1.81 7.05 18.22
C ARG A 27 0.93 6.41 17.13
N ARG A 28 -0.35 6.15 17.42
CA ARG A 28 -1.31 5.62 16.42
C ARG A 28 -1.58 6.57 15.28
N LEU A 29 -1.67 7.88 15.56
CA LEU A 29 -1.85 8.89 14.53
C LEU A 29 -0.61 8.99 13.62
N GLU A 30 0.58 8.88 14.21
CA GLU A 30 1.84 8.83 13.47
C GLU A 30 1.90 7.59 12.56
N ASP A 31 1.66 6.38 13.10
CA ASP A 31 1.63 5.13 12.34
C ASP A 31 0.60 5.17 11.20
N PHE A 32 -0.60 5.73 11.46
CA PHE A 32 -1.64 5.89 10.45
C PHE A 32 -1.22 6.86 9.34
N THR A 33 -0.59 7.97 9.71
CA THR A 33 -0.13 8.99 8.74
C THR A 33 1.00 8.45 7.88
N GLU A 34 1.92 7.69 8.46
CA GLU A 34 3.00 7.01 7.74
C GLU A 34 2.45 6.01 6.73
N ALA A 35 1.58 5.11 7.16
CA ALA A 35 1.00 4.11 6.25
C ALA A 35 0.11 4.74 5.17
N ARG A 36 -0.61 5.83 5.48
CA ARG A 36 -1.36 6.58 4.47
C ARG A 36 -0.43 7.17 3.41
N THR A 37 0.72 7.70 3.83
CA THR A 37 1.74 8.22 2.91
C THR A 37 2.31 7.09 2.04
N GLU A 38 2.68 5.95 2.64
CA GLU A 38 3.20 4.78 1.91
C GLU A 38 2.19 4.27 0.86
N ILE A 39 0.89 4.23 1.19
CA ILE A 39 -0.18 3.84 0.25
C ILE A 39 -0.34 4.89 -0.86
N TRP A 40 -0.29 6.17 -0.53
CA TRP A 40 -0.44 7.25 -1.51
C TRP A 40 0.72 7.27 -2.50
N ASP A 41 1.96 7.14 -2.03
CA ASP A 41 3.14 7.08 -2.87
C ASP A 41 3.09 5.89 -3.83
N CYS A 42 2.68 4.72 -3.34
CA CYS A 42 2.47 3.54 -4.16
C CYS A 42 1.42 3.78 -5.25
N LEU A 43 0.31 4.46 -4.92
CA LEU A 43 -0.75 4.77 -5.88
C LEU A 43 -0.28 5.78 -6.94
N GLN A 44 0.49 6.79 -6.54
CA GLN A 44 1.03 7.80 -7.46
C GLN A 44 2.03 7.17 -8.43
N ASP A 45 2.91 6.31 -7.93
CA ASP A 45 3.84 5.55 -8.76
C ASP A 45 3.08 4.62 -9.72
N ALA A 46 2.09 3.86 -9.25
CA ALA A 46 1.26 3.01 -10.10
C ALA A 46 0.53 3.82 -11.20
N ASN A 47 0.04 5.01 -10.88
CA ASN A 47 -0.62 5.89 -11.84
C ASN A 47 0.34 6.37 -12.94
N ARG A 48 1.55 6.82 -12.56
CA ARG A 48 2.59 7.23 -13.54
C ARG A 48 2.87 6.11 -14.53
N VAL A 49 2.97 4.89 -14.03
CA VAL A 49 3.26 3.69 -14.83
C VAL A 49 2.13 3.36 -15.77
N LEU A 50 0.88 3.42 -15.30
CA LEU A 50 -0.29 3.23 -16.16
C LEU A 50 -0.33 4.25 -17.30
N MET A 51 0.04 5.51 -17.02
CA MET A 51 0.10 6.55 -18.05
C MET A 51 1.22 6.33 -19.06
N GLU A 52 2.42 5.94 -18.61
CA GLU A 52 3.51 5.51 -19.48
C GLU A 52 3.09 4.31 -20.34
N ARG A 53 2.38 3.35 -19.73
CA ARG A 53 1.88 2.16 -20.40
C ARG A 53 0.87 2.47 -21.48
N MET A 54 -0.08 3.37 -21.23
CA MET A 54 -1.04 3.82 -22.24
C MET A 54 -0.34 4.43 -23.45
N GLN A 55 0.73 5.20 -23.24
CA GLN A 55 1.52 5.77 -24.33
C GLN A 55 2.28 4.69 -25.11
N GLN A 56 2.87 3.71 -24.42
CA GLN A 56 3.57 2.59 -25.07
C GLN A 56 2.62 1.72 -25.90
N GLU A 57 1.43 1.39 -25.37
CA GLU A 57 0.41 0.63 -26.11
C GLU A 57 -0.11 1.40 -27.34
N ALA A 58 -0.31 2.71 -27.20
CA ALA A 58 -0.69 3.56 -28.33
C ALA A 58 0.40 3.55 -29.43
N ALA A 59 1.67 3.64 -29.04
CA ALA A 59 2.80 3.57 -29.96
C ALA A 59 2.91 2.21 -30.65
N LEU A 60 2.77 1.11 -29.90
CA LEU A 60 2.77 -0.26 -30.42
C LEU A 60 1.64 -0.51 -31.41
N THR A 61 0.44 -0.01 -31.10
CA THR A 61 -0.72 -0.14 -31.96
C THR A 61 -0.53 0.65 -33.25
N ALA A 62 0.03 1.86 -33.16
CA ALA A 62 0.36 2.67 -34.34
C ALA A 62 1.46 2.02 -35.20
N GLU A 63 2.50 1.46 -34.57
CA GLU A 63 3.57 0.70 -35.25
C GLU A 63 2.98 -0.51 -35.99
N LEU A 64 2.10 -1.28 -35.32
CA LEU A 64 1.41 -2.42 -35.92
C LEU A 64 0.58 -2.00 -37.14
N ALA A 65 -0.27 -0.97 -36.99
CA ALA A 65 -1.09 -0.47 -38.09
C ALA A 65 -0.25 0.00 -39.29
N SER A 66 0.86 0.70 -39.02
CA SER A 66 1.81 1.13 -40.06
C SER A 66 2.46 -0.06 -40.77
N LYS A 67 2.93 -1.05 -40.02
CA LYS A 67 3.57 -2.25 -40.59
C LYS A 67 2.59 -3.11 -41.38
N LEU A 68 1.35 -3.26 -40.89
CA LEU A 68 0.30 -4.01 -41.60
C LEU A 68 -0.09 -3.34 -42.91
N THR A 69 -0.22 -2.02 -42.94
CA THR A 69 -0.54 -1.27 -44.18
C THR A 69 0.61 -1.26 -45.19
N ALA A 70 1.85 -1.36 -44.73
CA ALA A 70 3.04 -1.46 -45.59
C ALA A 70 3.29 -2.89 -46.12
N SER A 71 2.75 -3.91 -45.45
CA SER A 71 2.91 -5.32 -45.83
C SER A 71 2.28 -5.60 -47.19
N ARG A 72 3.01 -6.27 -48.08
CA ARG A 72 2.56 -6.62 -49.43
C ARG A 72 2.26 -8.11 -49.58
N SER A 73 2.49 -8.91 -48.52
CA SER A 73 2.29 -10.34 -48.55
C SER A 73 1.76 -10.91 -47.22
N ILE A 74 1.14 -12.08 -47.29
CA ILE A 74 0.66 -12.79 -46.10
C ILE A 74 1.82 -13.17 -45.17
N SER A 75 2.99 -13.50 -45.73
CA SER A 75 4.18 -13.85 -44.94
C SER A 75 4.71 -12.65 -44.15
N GLU A 76 4.81 -11.48 -44.80
CA GLU A 76 5.21 -10.23 -44.12
C GLU A 76 4.21 -9.85 -43.02
N THR A 77 2.90 -9.97 -43.29
CA THR A 77 1.85 -9.74 -42.30
C THR A 77 1.98 -10.68 -41.09
N THR A 78 2.32 -11.94 -41.33
CA THR A 78 2.51 -12.94 -40.26
C THR A 78 3.72 -12.57 -39.38
N THR A 79 4.83 -12.15 -39.99
CA THR A 79 6.02 -11.68 -39.26
C THR A 79 5.69 -10.45 -38.42
N VAL A 80 4.97 -9.48 -38.98
CA VAL A 80 4.55 -8.27 -38.26
C VAL A 80 3.68 -8.59 -37.04
N LEU A 81 2.76 -9.55 -37.17
CA LEU A 81 1.92 -9.99 -36.05
C LEU A 81 2.71 -10.76 -34.99
N GLN A 82 3.68 -11.58 -35.39
CA GLN A 82 4.56 -12.31 -34.46
C GLN A 82 5.44 -11.34 -33.65
N ASP A 83 6.02 -10.33 -34.30
CA ASP A 83 6.81 -9.30 -33.65
C ASP A 83 5.96 -8.51 -32.63
N TRP A 84 4.76 -8.11 -33.03
CA TRP A 84 3.83 -7.41 -32.15
C TRP A 84 3.42 -8.28 -30.95
N ALA A 85 3.05 -9.53 -31.18
CA ALA A 85 2.66 -10.46 -30.11
C ALA A 85 3.81 -10.68 -29.12
N SER A 86 5.04 -10.82 -29.62
CA SER A 86 6.24 -10.98 -28.78
C SER A 86 6.46 -9.76 -27.89
N LYS A 87 6.43 -8.55 -28.47
CA LYS A 87 6.54 -7.29 -27.71
C LYS A 87 5.42 -7.16 -26.67
N HIS A 88 4.19 -7.51 -27.03
CA HIS A 88 3.03 -7.37 -26.14
C HIS A 88 3.09 -8.36 -24.94
N ILE A 89 3.59 -9.57 -25.15
CA ILE A 89 3.83 -10.56 -24.08
C ILE A 89 4.92 -10.10 -23.12
N GLU A 90 6.04 -9.61 -23.63
CA GLU A 90 7.15 -9.08 -22.82
C GLU A 90 6.64 -7.95 -21.91
N MET A 91 5.96 -6.99 -22.52
CA MET A 91 5.36 -5.85 -21.84
C MET A 91 4.31 -6.28 -20.79
N THR A 92 3.44 -7.25 -21.07
CA THR A 92 2.43 -7.73 -20.10
C THR A 92 3.07 -8.48 -18.93
N THR A 93 4.18 -9.18 -19.18
CA THR A 93 4.91 -9.92 -18.14
C THR A 93 5.55 -8.97 -17.13
N GLU A 94 6.16 -7.88 -17.62
CA GLU A 94 6.75 -6.85 -16.76
C GLU A 94 5.68 -6.13 -15.92
N ASP A 95 4.55 -5.76 -16.53
CA ASP A 95 3.43 -5.14 -15.82
C ASP A 95 2.89 -6.04 -14.70
N THR A 96 2.76 -7.35 -14.97
CA THR A 96 2.26 -8.32 -13.99
C THR A 96 3.23 -8.43 -12.80
N ARG A 97 4.55 -8.46 -13.06
CA ARG A 97 5.56 -8.46 -12.00
C ARG A 97 5.46 -7.23 -11.12
N ARG A 98 5.31 -6.06 -11.75
CA ARG A 98 5.24 -4.79 -11.02
C ARG A 98 3.97 -4.67 -10.20
N LEU A 99 2.81 -4.99 -10.77
CA LEU A 99 1.53 -4.99 -10.07
C LEU A 99 1.57 -5.91 -8.84
N PHE A 100 2.18 -7.08 -8.97
CA PHE A 100 2.33 -8.01 -7.85
C PHE A 100 3.23 -7.43 -6.74
N SER A 101 4.35 -6.79 -7.09
CA SER A 101 5.23 -6.12 -6.14
C SER A 101 4.51 -4.99 -5.38
N ASP A 102 3.80 -4.13 -6.11
CA ASP A 102 3.06 -2.99 -5.53
C ASP A 102 1.95 -3.49 -4.60
N ALA A 103 1.20 -4.52 -5.01
CA ALA A 103 0.20 -5.16 -4.16
C ALA A 103 0.81 -5.74 -2.88
N GLN A 104 1.96 -6.42 -2.96
CA GLN A 104 2.67 -6.94 -1.79
C GLN A 104 3.09 -5.83 -0.81
N GLN A 105 3.53 -4.68 -1.31
CA GLN A 105 3.88 -3.52 -0.47
C GLN A 105 2.64 -2.97 0.24
N MET A 106 1.54 -2.75 -0.49
CA MET A 106 0.27 -2.30 0.09
C MET A 106 -0.26 -3.25 1.17
N PHE A 107 -0.23 -4.56 0.91
CA PHE A 107 -0.65 -5.56 1.91
C PHE A 107 0.23 -5.54 3.16
N LYS A 108 1.55 -5.36 3.02
CA LYS A 108 2.46 -5.23 4.16
C LYS A 108 2.17 -3.98 4.99
N ALA A 109 1.94 -2.84 4.34
CA ALA A 109 1.56 -1.60 5.02
C ALA A 109 0.23 -1.75 5.76
N GLY A 110 -0.78 -2.35 5.12
CA GLY A 110 -2.08 -2.63 5.75
C GLY A 110 -2.00 -3.61 6.91
N ALA A 111 -1.19 -4.68 6.80
CA ALA A 111 -0.99 -5.65 7.87
C ALA A 111 -0.27 -5.04 9.08
N ARG A 112 0.70 -4.13 8.86
CA ARG A 112 1.36 -3.36 9.92
C ARG A 112 0.36 -2.51 10.71
N LEU A 113 -0.50 -1.77 10.01
CA LEU A 113 -1.57 -0.97 10.62
C LEU A 113 -2.53 -1.82 11.47
N TRP A 114 -2.95 -2.98 10.95
CA TRP A 114 -3.88 -3.87 11.65
C TRP A 114 -3.22 -4.58 12.85
N SER A 115 -1.93 -4.91 12.76
CA SER A 115 -1.21 -5.55 13.87
C SER A 115 -1.00 -4.59 15.03
N ASN A 116 -0.69 -3.32 14.75
CA ASN A 116 -0.57 -2.28 15.78
C ASN A 116 -1.92 -1.97 16.46
N SER A 117 -3.06 -2.12 15.75
CA SER A 117 -4.38 -1.97 16.37
C SER A 117 -4.76 -3.17 17.25
N ALA A 118 -4.41 -4.40 16.85
CA ALA A 118 -4.75 -5.63 17.56
C ALA A 118 -3.93 -5.88 18.85
N GLN A 119 -2.69 -5.40 18.95
CA GLN A 119 -1.83 -5.61 20.14
C GLN A 119 -2.31 -4.90 21.41
N THR A 120 -3.31 -4.03 21.32
CA THR A 120 -3.87 -3.33 22.50
C THR A 120 -5.13 -3.98 23.07
N GLY A 121 -5.61 -5.08 22.48
CA GLY A 121 -6.61 -5.95 23.09
C GLY A 121 -5.99 -6.96 24.05
N SER A 122 -5.10 -6.55 24.96
CA SER A 122 -4.63 -7.47 26.00
C SER A 122 -5.73 -7.64 27.06
N PRO A 123 -6.16 -8.87 27.39
CA PRO A 123 -7.28 -9.14 28.31
C PRO A 123 -7.02 -8.75 29.78
N GLU A 124 -5.84 -8.23 30.13
CA GLU A 124 -5.53 -7.85 31.52
C GLU A 124 -6.26 -6.59 32.00
N THR A 125 -6.80 -5.76 31.11
CA THR A 125 -7.64 -4.60 31.52
C THR A 125 -9.11 -4.95 31.72
N ALA A 126 -9.58 -6.11 31.23
CA ALA A 126 -10.96 -6.56 31.43
C ALA A 126 -11.22 -7.09 32.85
N GLY A 127 -10.20 -7.61 33.54
CA GLY A 127 -10.34 -8.17 34.90
C GLY A 127 -10.41 -7.14 36.03
N ARG A 128 -10.04 -5.87 35.79
CA ARG A 128 -9.90 -4.85 36.84
C ARG A 128 -11.14 -3.99 37.08
N PHE A 129 -12.19 -4.17 36.29
CA PHE A 129 -13.45 -3.42 36.40
C PHE A 129 -14.65 -4.28 36.85
N MET A 130 -14.45 -5.56 37.18
CA MET A 130 -15.49 -6.46 37.69
C MET A 130 -15.17 -7.07 39.07
N SER A 131 -14.46 -6.35 39.94
CA SER A 131 -14.35 -6.69 41.37
C SER A 131 -14.57 -5.46 42.24
#